data_AF-A0ABD1U117-F1
#
_entry.id   AF-A0ABD1U117-F1
#
_cell.length_a   1.000
_cell.length_b   1.000
_cell.length_c   1.000
_cell.angle_alpha   90.00
_cell.angle_beta   90.00
_cell.angle_gamma   90.00
#
_symmetry.space_group_name_H-M   'P 1'
#
loop_
_entity.id
_entity.type
_entity.pdbx_description
1 polymer ?
#
loop_
_entity_poly.entity_id
_entity_poly.type
_entity_poly.pdbx_seq_one_letter_code
_entity_poly.pdbx_strand_id
1 'polypeptide(L)'
;MVDGNKNPVLTAEATAQLQEGINLVLSRWAALRMAIENEWGGRDSAQKSQQLAQILFHALTQSKEKVYMDDLEDVLDEFMLSLNTEIGDGSIEEIAEKLMVMHEECVEGNFNSIKRLKETNTPSVSYVRQAHSYDEDDSDDDDDGHDGDSRGDNSTEMTVDAPDSNLNKEDMMIDEPSPVAEVEDGWTVVSSKRNKGRRN
;
A
#
# COMPACT_ATOMS: atom_id res chain seq x y z
N MET A 1 -29.98 13.16 36.26
CA MET A 1 -30.33 12.38 35.05
C MET A 1 -29.13 12.43 34.11
N VAL A 2 -28.61 11.25 33.76
CA VAL A 2 -27.70 10.92 32.64
C VAL A 2 -26.34 11.63 32.52
N ASP A 3 -25.37 11.19 33.33
CA ASP A 3 -23.94 11.15 32.95
C ASP A 3 -23.65 9.93 32.06
N GLY A 4 -24.46 9.73 31.00
CA GLY A 4 -24.46 8.49 30.20
C GLY A 4 -23.64 8.53 28.90
N ASN A 5 -23.09 9.69 28.51
CA ASN A 5 -22.51 9.90 27.17
C ASN A 5 -20.97 9.98 27.14
N LYS A 6 -20.27 9.61 28.22
CA LYS A 6 -18.81 9.72 28.27
C LYS A 6 -18.16 8.45 27.75
N ASN A 7 -17.19 8.60 26.83
CA ASN A 7 -16.38 7.49 26.38
C ASN A 7 -15.57 6.91 27.56
N PRO A 8 -15.44 5.58 27.69
CA PRO A 8 -14.70 4.95 28.77
C PRO A 8 -13.22 5.33 28.69
N VAL A 9 -12.59 5.59 29.84
CA VAL A 9 -11.15 5.85 29.88
C VAL A 9 -10.40 4.53 29.72
N LEU A 10 -9.69 4.37 28.61
CA LEU A 10 -8.88 3.19 28.32
C LEU A 10 -7.60 3.16 29.18
N THR A 11 -7.14 1.95 29.50
CA THR A 11 -5.82 1.75 30.10
C THR A 11 -4.71 2.06 29.10
N ALA A 12 -3.48 2.30 29.56
CA ALA A 12 -2.34 2.55 28.67
C ALA A 12 -2.07 1.37 27.72
N GLU A 13 -2.25 0.13 28.20
CA GLU A 13 -2.14 -1.08 27.38
C GLU A 13 -3.24 -1.14 26.32
N ALA A 14 -4.51 -0.94 26.70
CA ALA A 14 -5.63 -0.95 25.76
C ALA A 14 -5.51 0.15 24.70
N THR A 15 -5.00 1.31 25.10
CA THR A 15 -4.73 2.44 24.19
C THR A 15 -3.66 2.07 23.17
N ALA A 16 -2.56 1.43 23.59
CA ALA A 16 -1.50 1.00 22.68
C ALA A 16 -1.99 -0.10 21.72
N GLN A 17 -2.76 -1.07 22.23
CA GLN A 17 -3.37 -2.12 21.40
C GLN A 17 -4.33 -1.52 20.37
N LEU A 18 -5.21 -0.59 20.78
CA LEU A 18 -6.15 0.07 19.88
C LEU A 18 -5.42 0.83 18.78
N GLN A 19 -4.39 1.61 19.12
CA GLN A 19 -3.58 2.31 18.14
C GLN A 19 -2.93 1.35 17.13
N GLU A 20 -2.40 0.22 17.59
CA GLU A 20 -1.85 -0.82 16.70
C GLU A 20 -2.94 -1.41 15.80
N GLY A 21 -4.12 -1.71 16.35
CA GLY A 21 -5.28 -2.23 15.62
C GLY A 21 -5.76 -1.28 14.52
N ILE A 22 -5.88 0.02 14.80
CA ILE A 22 -6.26 1.05 13.81
C ILE A 22 -5.28 1.04 12.64
N ASN A 23 -3.97 1.06 12.92
CA ASN A 23 -2.95 1.04 11.87
C ASN A 23 -3.05 -0.24 11.02
N LEU A 24 -3.28 -1.39 11.65
CA LEU A 24 -3.45 -2.66 10.95
C LEU A 24 -4.69 -2.67 10.05
N VAL A 25 -5.83 -2.18 10.53
CA VAL A 25 -7.07 -2.10 9.74
C VAL A 25 -6.86 -1.21 8.53
N LEU A 26 -6.32 0.00 8.72
CA LEU A 26 -6.05 0.94 7.63
C LEU A 26 -5.04 0.37 6.62
N SER A 27 -3.96 -0.27 7.08
CA SER A 27 -2.97 -0.89 6.20
C SER A 27 -3.50 -2.03 5.34
N ARG A 28 -4.67 -2.58 5.69
CA ARG A 28 -5.33 -3.68 4.95
C ARG A 28 -6.50 -3.20 4.12
N TRP A 29 -6.91 -1.95 4.27
CA TRP A 29 -8.01 -1.40 3.50
C TRP A 29 -7.55 -1.16 2.06
N ALA A 30 -8.06 -2.00 1.15
CA ALA A 30 -7.61 -2.02 -0.24
C ALA A 30 -7.77 -0.66 -0.93
N ALA A 31 -8.89 0.02 -0.71
CA ALA A 31 -9.16 1.34 -1.26
C ALA A 31 -8.10 2.37 -0.85
N LEU A 32 -7.81 2.47 0.44
CA LEU A 32 -6.78 3.36 0.97
C LEU A 32 -5.39 3.03 0.43
N ARG A 33 -5.04 1.74 0.36
CA ARG A 33 -3.76 1.31 -0.22
C ARG A 33 -3.64 1.74 -1.68
N MET A 34 -4.67 1.51 -2.48
CA MET A 34 -4.68 1.92 -3.88
C MET A 34 -4.54 3.44 -4.03
N ALA A 35 -5.22 4.21 -3.18
CA ALA A 35 -5.11 5.67 -3.18
C ALA A 35 -3.69 6.17 -2.85
N ILE A 36 -3.01 5.49 -1.91
CA ILE A 36 -1.62 5.82 -1.54
C ILE A 36 -0.66 5.40 -2.65
N GLU A 37 -0.73 4.14 -3.10
CA GLU A 37 0.17 3.57 -4.10
C GLU A 37 0.12 4.34 -5.42
N ASN A 38 -1.07 4.82 -5.81
CA ASN A 38 -1.27 5.59 -7.03
C ASN A 38 -1.21 7.12 -6.83
N GLU A 39 -0.87 7.59 -5.63
CA GLU A 39 -0.76 9.02 -5.31
C GLU A 39 -2.03 9.82 -5.67
N TRP A 40 -3.23 9.23 -5.52
CA TRP A 40 -4.50 9.89 -5.88
C TRP A 40 -4.73 11.19 -5.11
N GLY A 41 -4.20 11.30 -3.88
CA GLY A 41 -4.18 12.51 -3.07
C GLY A 41 -2.90 13.35 -3.15
N GLY A 42 -2.03 13.10 -4.14
CA GLY A 42 -0.71 13.72 -4.27
C GLY A 42 0.41 12.93 -3.57
N ARG A 43 1.64 13.47 -3.61
CA ARG A 43 2.86 12.85 -3.02
C ARG A 43 2.78 12.72 -1.50
N ASP A 44 1.90 13.49 -0.87
CA ASP A 44 1.62 13.52 0.56
C ASP A 44 0.53 12.51 0.98
N SER A 45 -0.02 11.70 0.06
CA SER A 45 -1.04 10.67 0.35
C SER A 45 -0.64 9.73 1.49
N ALA A 46 0.62 9.30 1.53
CA ALA A 46 1.14 8.45 2.60
C ALA A 46 1.16 9.16 3.96
N GLN A 47 1.52 10.45 3.99
CA GLN A 47 1.51 11.25 5.21
C GLN A 47 0.08 11.49 5.69
N LYS A 48 -0.85 11.80 4.78
CA LYS A 48 -2.28 11.93 5.08
C LYS A 48 -2.84 10.64 5.69
N SER A 49 -2.45 9.48 5.18
CA SER A 49 -2.88 8.19 5.75
C SER A 49 -2.45 8.00 7.21
N GLN A 50 -1.23 8.43 7.56
CA GLN A 50 -0.78 8.43 8.95
C GLN A 50 -1.60 9.40 9.82
N GLN A 51 -2.01 10.54 9.27
CA GLN A 51 -2.90 11.48 9.96
C GLN A 51 -4.28 10.88 10.22
N LEU A 52 -4.85 10.14 9.26
CA LEU A 52 -6.12 9.42 9.45
C LEU A 52 -6.07 8.50 10.67
N ALA A 53 -4.99 7.72 10.83
CA ALA A 53 -4.83 6.85 11.98
C ALA A 53 -4.88 7.61 13.32
N GLN A 54 -4.27 8.81 13.36
CA GLN A 54 -4.30 9.67 14.55
C GLN A 54 -5.67 10.29 14.78
N ILE A 55 -6.37 10.71 13.72
CA ILE A 55 -7.73 11.26 13.79
C ILE A 55 -8.70 10.22 14.36
N LEU A 56 -8.69 8.99 13.82
CA LEU A 56 -9.54 7.90 14.29
C LEU A 56 -9.21 7.53 15.74
N PHE A 57 -7.93 7.46 16.08
CA PHE A 57 -7.50 7.18 17.45
C PHE A 57 -7.97 8.28 18.43
N HIS A 58 -7.85 9.55 18.04
CA HIS A 58 -8.35 10.67 18.83
C HIS A 58 -9.87 10.61 18.98
N ALA A 59 -10.61 10.34 17.90
CA ALA A 59 -12.05 10.18 17.94
C ALA A 59 -12.45 9.09 18.94
N LEU A 60 -11.82 7.92 18.89
CA LEU A 60 -12.16 6.80 19.77
C LEU A 60 -11.74 7.01 21.23
N THR A 61 -10.67 7.75 21.51
CA THR A 61 -10.09 7.83 22.88
C THR A 61 -10.28 9.16 23.60
N GLN A 62 -10.39 10.27 22.88
CA GLN A 62 -10.40 11.63 23.43
C GLN A 62 -11.73 12.35 23.22
N SER A 63 -12.68 11.75 22.49
CA SER A 63 -14.02 12.32 22.36
C SER A 63 -14.71 12.36 23.72
N LYS A 64 -15.33 13.51 24.02
CA LYS A 64 -16.15 13.68 25.23
C LYS A 64 -17.51 13.01 25.13
N GLU A 65 -17.93 12.75 23.89
CA GLU A 65 -19.19 12.13 23.52
C GLU A 65 -18.93 10.75 22.92
N LYS A 66 -19.92 9.85 23.08
CA LYS A 66 -19.89 8.52 22.47
C LYS A 66 -19.80 8.67 20.96
N VAL A 67 -18.77 8.08 20.37
CA VAL A 67 -18.62 7.99 18.91
C VAL A 67 -19.61 6.95 18.40
N TYR A 68 -20.40 7.31 17.40
CA TYR A 68 -21.31 6.44 16.68
C TYR A 68 -20.66 5.93 15.38
N MET A 69 -21.31 4.92 14.78
CA MET A 69 -20.85 4.32 13.53
C MET A 69 -20.79 5.37 12.42
N ASP A 70 -21.89 6.11 12.24
CA ASP A 70 -22.02 7.22 11.29
C ASP A 70 -20.88 8.25 11.42
N ASP A 71 -20.45 8.59 12.65
CA ASP A 71 -19.35 9.55 12.86
C ASP A 71 -18.00 9.02 12.31
N LEU A 72 -17.76 7.70 12.40
CA LEU A 72 -16.55 7.09 11.85
C LEU A 72 -16.65 6.97 10.33
N GLU A 73 -17.81 6.64 9.81
CA GLU A 73 -18.07 6.57 8.36
C GLU A 73 -17.84 7.94 7.71
N ASP A 74 -18.39 9.02 8.30
CA ASP A 74 -18.20 10.38 7.83
C ASP A 74 -16.72 10.79 7.81
N VAL A 75 -15.96 10.45 8.86
CA VAL A 75 -14.51 10.73 8.93
C VAL A 75 -13.73 9.96 7.87
N LEU A 76 -14.09 8.70 7.62
CA LEU A 76 -13.45 7.86 6.61
C LEU A 76 -13.78 8.34 5.19
N ASP A 77 -15.03 8.69 4.93
CA ASP A 77 -15.49 9.20 3.64
C ASP A 77 -14.85 10.56 3.32
N GLU A 78 -14.91 11.52 4.25
CA GLU A 78 -14.27 12.84 4.10
C GLU A 78 -12.77 12.69 3.82
N PHE A 79 -12.11 11.75 4.51
CA PHE A 79 -10.70 11.48 4.27
C PHE A 79 -10.44 10.90 2.88
N MET A 80 -11.24 9.93 2.42
CA MET A 80 -11.09 9.34 1.09
C MET A 80 -11.34 10.38 -0.01
N LEU A 81 -12.33 11.27 0.18
CA LEU A 81 -12.56 12.42 -0.70
C LEU A 81 -11.36 13.37 -0.73
N SER A 82 -10.65 13.56 0.40
CA SER A 82 -9.41 14.34 0.45
C SER A 82 -8.25 13.71 -0.36
N LEU A 83 -8.32 12.40 -0.61
CA LEU A 83 -7.45 11.67 -1.54
C LEU A 83 -8.03 11.59 -2.96
N ASN A 84 -9.04 12.42 -3.27
CA ASN A 84 -9.74 12.43 -4.55
C ASN A 84 -10.32 11.04 -4.92
N THR A 85 -10.80 10.31 -3.92
CA THR A 85 -11.33 8.95 -4.06
C THR A 85 -12.75 8.89 -3.51
N GLU A 86 -13.70 8.44 -4.32
CA GLU A 86 -15.07 8.13 -3.90
C GLU A 86 -15.21 6.61 -3.74
N ILE A 87 -15.70 6.16 -2.59
CA ILE A 87 -15.83 4.74 -2.24
C ILE A 87 -17.31 4.39 -2.08
N GLY A 88 -17.78 3.45 -2.89
CA GLY A 88 -19.17 2.97 -2.86
C GLY A 88 -19.27 1.44 -2.86
N ASP A 89 -18.22 0.75 -2.43
CA ASP A 89 -18.13 -0.71 -2.38
C ASP A 89 -18.55 -1.31 -1.03
N GLY A 90 -19.00 -0.47 -0.08
CA GLY A 90 -19.36 -0.87 1.29
C GLY A 90 -18.17 -1.02 2.23
N SER A 91 -16.94 -0.73 1.76
CA SER A 91 -15.74 -0.93 2.58
C SER A 91 -15.56 0.14 3.67
N ILE A 92 -16.20 1.31 3.55
CA ILE A 92 -16.16 2.34 4.60
C ILE A 92 -16.85 1.82 5.86
N GLU A 93 -18.06 1.29 5.69
CA GLU A 93 -18.92 0.73 6.72
C GLU A 93 -18.24 -0.47 7.40
N GLU A 94 -17.63 -1.36 6.61
CA GLU A 94 -16.87 -2.48 7.16
C GLU A 94 -15.67 -2.04 8.02
N ILE A 95 -14.98 -0.97 7.62
CA ILE A 95 -13.82 -0.45 8.37
C ILE A 95 -14.30 0.24 9.64
N ALA A 96 -15.36 1.05 9.57
CA ALA A 96 -15.99 1.67 10.73
C ALA A 96 -16.45 0.63 11.77
N GLU A 97 -17.12 -0.45 11.33
CA GLU A 97 -17.55 -1.55 12.20
C GLU A 97 -16.36 -2.21 12.90
N LYS A 98 -15.30 -2.55 12.16
CA LYS A 98 -14.08 -3.16 12.73
C LYS A 98 -13.44 -2.25 13.79
N LEU A 99 -13.41 -0.94 13.55
CA LEU A 99 -12.89 0.05 14.50
C LEU A 99 -13.74 0.10 15.78
N MET A 100 -15.07 0.11 15.65
CA MET A 100 -15.97 0.09 16.80
C MET A 100 -15.80 -1.17 17.65
N VAL A 101 -15.78 -2.35 17.01
CA VAL A 101 -15.60 -3.63 17.72
C VAL A 101 -14.28 -3.66 18.47
N MET A 102 -13.17 -3.25 17.84
CA MET A 102 -11.87 -3.18 18.52
C MET A 102 -11.88 -2.21 19.69
N HIS A 103 -12.52 -1.05 19.55
CA HIS A 103 -12.64 -0.09 20.64
C HIS A 103 -13.44 -0.67 21.81
N GLU A 104 -14.58 -1.31 21.56
CA GLU A 104 -15.40 -1.94 22.60
C GLU A 104 -14.64 -3.07 23.31
N GLU A 105 -13.96 -3.95 22.57
CA GLU A 105 -13.11 -4.98 23.17
C GLU A 105 -12.00 -4.36 24.04
N CYS A 106 -11.36 -3.28 23.58
CA CYS A 106 -10.33 -2.57 24.35
C CYS A 106 -10.87 -1.98 25.66
N VAL A 107 -12.13 -1.50 25.67
CA VAL A 107 -12.82 -1.04 26.88
C VAL A 107 -13.05 -2.20 27.87
N GLU A 108 -13.38 -3.38 27.35
CA GLU A 108 -13.57 -4.60 28.16
C GLU A 108 -12.25 -5.25 28.62
N GLY A 109 -11.11 -4.77 28.12
CA GLY A 109 -9.79 -5.38 28.35
C GLY A 109 -9.58 -6.66 27.55
N ASN A 110 -10.36 -6.86 26.49
CA ASN A 110 -10.22 -7.94 25.53
C ASN A 110 -9.47 -7.42 24.29
N PHE A 111 -8.51 -8.19 23.78
CA PHE A 111 -7.73 -7.79 22.59
C PHE A 111 -7.76 -8.86 21.50
N ASN A 112 -8.75 -9.74 21.54
CA ASN A 112 -8.81 -10.90 20.66
C ASN A 112 -8.94 -10.51 19.18
N SER A 113 -9.70 -9.46 18.84
CA SER A 113 -9.83 -9.03 17.45
C SER A 113 -8.53 -8.45 16.92
N ILE A 114 -7.84 -7.63 17.70
CA ILE A 114 -6.52 -7.08 17.34
C ILE A 114 -5.49 -8.20 17.22
N LYS A 115 -5.49 -9.18 18.14
CA LYS A 115 -4.60 -10.34 18.08
C LYS A 115 -4.85 -11.19 16.83
N ARG A 116 -6.11 -11.51 16.52
CA ARG A 116 -6.48 -12.21 15.26
C ARG A 116 -6.07 -11.42 14.03
N LEU A 117 -6.22 -10.09 14.07
CA LEU A 117 -5.78 -9.22 13.00
C LEU A 117 -4.26 -9.34 12.82
N LYS A 118 -3.46 -9.33 13.89
CA LYS A 118 -2.01 -9.54 13.82
C LYS A 118 -1.61 -10.90 13.24
N GLU A 119 -2.33 -11.96 13.61
CA GLU A 119 -2.06 -13.33 13.17
C GLU A 119 -2.49 -13.60 11.71
N THR A 120 -3.46 -12.85 11.20
CA THR A 120 -3.91 -12.97 9.81
C THR A 120 -2.88 -12.35 8.88
N ASN A 121 -2.10 -13.19 8.21
CA ASN A 121 -1.23 -12.75 7.13
C ASN A 121 -2.09 -12.26 5.96
N THR A 122 -2.01 -10.98 5.62
CA THR A 122 -2.72 -10.44 4.45
C THR A 122 -1.88 -10.80 3.22
N PRO A 123 -2.38 -11.63 2.29
CA PRO A 123 -1.66 -11.84 1.04
C PRO A 123 -1.49 -10.49 0.36
N SER A 124 -0.26 -10.15 -0.02
CA SER A 124 0.00 -8.97 -0.85
C SER A 124 -0.75 -9.17 -2.17
N VAL A 125 -1.86 -8.47 -2.35
CA VAL A 125 -2.56 -8.46 -3.63
C VAL A 125 -1.71 -7.62 -4.57
N SER A 126 -0.85 -8.28 -5.35
CA SER A 126 -0.05 -7.65 -6.39
C SER A 126 -0.98 -7.23 -7.52
N TYR A 127 -1.48 -6.00 -7.51
CA TYR A 127 -2.19 -5.46 -8.67
C TYR A 127 -1.15 -5.06 -9.73
N VAL A 128 -1.17 -5.76 -10.86
CA VAL A 128 -0.38 -5.40 -12.04
C VAL A 128 -0.94 -4.07 -12.56
N ARG A 129 -0.12 -3.00 -12.53
CA ARG A 129 -0.44 -1.76 -13.23
C ARG A 129 -0.51 -2.08 -14.72
N GLN A 130 -1.72 -2.16 -15.26
CA GLN A 130 -1.90 -2.19 -16.69
C GLN A 130 -1.62 -0.77 -17.19
N ALA A 131 -0.44 -0.58 -17.78
CA ALA A 131 -0.12 0.66 -18.47
C ALA A 131 -1.14 0.82 -19.61
N HIS A 132 -2.07 1.76 -19.46
CA HIS A 132 -2.84 2.26 -20.59
C HIS A 132 -1.85 2.96 -21.52
N SER A 133 -1.39 2.24 -22.55
CA SER A 133 -0.77 2.84 -23.72
C SER A 133 -1.89 3.59 -24.45
N TYR A 134 -1.89 4.90 -24.34
CA TYR A 134 -2.64 5.76 -25.24
C TYR A 134 -1.93 5.66 -26.61
N ASP A 135 -2.33 4.70 -27.43
CA ASP A 135 -2.14 4.77 -28.87
C ASP A 135 -3.20 5.74 -29.39
N GLU A 136 -2.88 7.04 -29.37
CA GLU A 136 -3.57 8.04 -30.19
C GLU A 136 -2.76 8.19 -31.48
N ASP A 137 -3.21 7.44 -32.49
CA ASP A 137 -2.82 7.60 -33.89
C ASP A 137 -3.71 8.67 -34.55
N ASP A 138 -3.02 9.54 -35.28
CA ASP A 138 -3.45 10.35 -36.42
C ASP A 138 -4.27 11.63 -36.20
N SER A 139 -3.61 12.78 -36.35
CA SER A 139 -3.99 13.71 -37.42
C SER A 139 -2.84 14.65 -37.80
N ASP A 140 -2.62 14.66 -39.12
CA ASP A 140 -1.62 15.33 -39.95
C ASP A 140 -1.65 16.88 -39.96
N ASP A 141 -0.48 17.44 -40.31
CA ASP A 141 -0.14 18.71 -41.00
C ASP A 141 -0.60 20.10 -40.49
N ASP A 142 0.36 20.98 -40.17
CA ASP A 142 0.84 22.03 -41.11
C ASP A 142 1.99 22.86 -40.51
N ASP A 143 2.97 23.14 -41.37
CA ASP A 143 4.17 23.99 -41.23
C ASP A 143 3.83 25.47 -40.89
N ASP A 144 4.81 26.22 -40.35
CA ASP A 144 5.03 27.67 -40.55
C ASP A 144 6.04 28.21 -39.54
N GLY A 145 7.27 28.43 -40.00
CA GLY A 145 8.43 28.78 -39.17
C GLY A 145 8.52 30.21 -38.61
N HIS A 146 9.42 30.36 -37.63
CA HIS A 146 10.10 31.62 -37.39
C HIS A 146 11.57 31.40 -36.98
N ASP A 147 12.44 31.87 -37.87
CA ASP A 147 13.87 32.06 -37.72
C ASP A 147 14.20 33.03 -36.57
N GLY A 148 15.22 32.73 -35.78
CA GLY A 148 15.61 33.53 -34.61
C GLY A 148 16.99 33.16 -34.07
N ASP A 149 18.03 33.52 -34.82
CA ASP A 149 19.43 33.57 -34.37
C ASP A 149 19.57 34.34 -33.05
N SER A 150 20.17 33.71 -32.04
CA SER A 150 20.96 34.44 -31.05
C SER A 150 22.06 33.58 -30.45
N ARG A 151 23.28 33.97 -30.80
CA ARG A 151 24.57 33.47 -30.35
C ARG A 151 24.73 33.61 -28.84
N GLY A 152 25.31 32.60 -28.20
CA GLY A 152 25.65 32.59 -26.77
C GLY A 152 26.70 31.53 -26.46
N ASP A 153 27.92 31.80 -26.89
CA ASP A 153 29.17 31.12 -26.52
C ASP A 153 29.34 31.06 -24.98
N ASN A 154 29.43 29.86 -24.41
CA ASN A 154 30.34 29.61 -23.31
C ASN A 154 30.93 28.21 -23.40
N SER A 155 32.27 28.17 -23.44
CA SER A 155 33.08 26.97 -23.37
C SER A 155 33.21 26.52 -21.91
N THR A 156 32.97 25.24 -21.63
CA THR A 156 33.61 24.57 -20.47
C THR A 156 33.97 23.13 -20.80
N GLU A 157 35.27 22.92 -20.96
CA GLU A 157 35.96 21.66 -21.23
C GLU A 157 36.28 20.98 -19.90
N MET A 158 35.71 19.80 -19.65
CA MET A 158 35.98 19.01 -18.44
C MET A 158 36.59 17.67 -18.84
N THR A 159 37.88 17.54 -18.54
CA THR A 159 38.72 16.36 -18.76
C THR A 159 38.20 15.15 -17.99
N VAL A 160 38.22 13.99 -18.66
CA VAL A 160 38.03 12.68 -18.03
C VAL A 160 39.28 12.33 -17.25
N ASP A 161 39.14 12.01 -15.97
CA ASP A 161 40.20 11.40 -15.19
C ASP A 161 39.66 10.10 -14.59
N ALA A 162 40.29 9.00 -15.00
CA ALA A 162 40.05 7.67 -14.48
C ALA A 162 40.94 7.46 -13.24
N PRO A 163 40.44 6.77 -12.22
CA PRO A 163 41.32 5.99 -11.39
C PRO A 163 41.08 4.49 -11.58
N ASP A 164 42.16 3.80 -11.97
CA ASP A 164 42.38 2.39 -11.74
C ASP A 164 42.07 2.01 -10.28
N SER A 165 41.44 0.86 -10.05
CA SER A 165 42.13 -0.29 -9.45
C SER A 165 41.15 -1.41 -9.06
N ASN A 166 41.46 -2.60 -9.59
CA ASN A 166 41.69 -3.82 -8.83
C ASN A 166 40.52 -4.40 -8.00
N LEU A 167 40.07 -5.61 -8.36
CA LEU A 167 40.03 -6.75 -7.44
C LEU A 167 39.65 -8.05 -8.17
N ASN A 168 40.68 -8.89 -8.27
CA ASN A 168 40.73 -10.35 -8.20
C ASN A 168 39.54 -11.24 -8.60
N LYS A 169 39.87 -12.17 -9.48
CA LYS A 169 39.10 -13.34 -9.92
C LYS A 169 39.66 -14.58 -9.22
N GLU A 170 38.93 -15.17 -8.27
CA GLU A 170 39.08 -16.56 -7.82
C GLU A 170 37.68 -17.07 -7.42
N ASP A 171 37.10 -17.98 -8.20
CA ASP A 171 37.10 -19.43 -7.96
C ASP A 171 36.18 -19.83 -6.79
N MET A 172 34.97 -20.30 -7.11
CA MET A 172 34.16 -21.06 -6.17
C MET A 172 33.77 -22.38 -6.83
N MET A 173 34.48 -23.40 -6.36
CA MET A 173 34.25 -24.81 -6.60
C MET A 173 32.83 -25.20 -6.19
N ILE A 174 32.21 -25.97 -7.07
CA ILE A 174 31.06 -26.83 -6.77
C ILE A 174 31.55 -27.88 -5.77
N ASP A 175 30.90 -27.97 -4.62
CA ASP A 175 30.85 -29.23 -3.89
C ASP A 175 29.44 -29.42 -3.31
N GLU A 176 28.79 -30.47 -3.82
CA GLU A 176 27.62 -31.10 -3.22
C GLU A 176 28.09 -31.90 -1.99
N PRO A 177 27.27 -32.12 -0.94
CA PRO A 177 26.28 -33.19 -1.05
C PRO A 177 24.93 -32.97 -0.33
N SER A 178 23.90 -33.55 -0.94
CA SER A 178 22.60 -34.02 -0.41
C SER A 178 22.64 -34.64 1.01
N PRO A 179 21.55 -34.66 1.82
CA PRO A 179 20.28 -35.29 1.46
C PRO A 179 19.00 -34.55 1.89
N VAL A 180 18.05 -34.43 0.96
CA VAL A 180 16.64 -34.16 1.29
C VAL A 180 15.88 -35.48 1.29
N ALA A 181 15.42 -35.87 2.47
CA ALA A 181 14.41 -36.89 2.64
C ALA A 181 13.08 -36.39 2.10
N GLU A 182 12.48 -37.25 1.28
CA GLU A 182 11.07 -37.45 0.96
C GLU A 182 10.05 -36.47 1.56
N VAL A 183 9.36 -35.74 0.67
CA VAL A 183 7.89 -35.66 0.71
C VAL A 183 7.34 -35.72 -0.71
N GLU A 184 6.73 -36.87 -1.02
CA GLU A 184 5.58 -37.05 -1.91
C GLU A 184 4.59 -35.88 -1.80
N ASP A 185 3.78 -35.48 -2.76
CA ASP A 185 3.49 -35.80 -4.16
C ASP A 185 2.41 -34.75 -4.50
N GLY A 186 2.36 -34.17 -5.71
CA GLY A 186 1.21 -33.29 -5.98
C GLY A 186 1.17 -32.37 -7.19
N TRP A 187 2.17 -32.30 -8.06
CA TRP A 187 2.00 -31.60 -9.35
C TRP A 187 2.81 -32.28 -10.46
N THR A 188 2.09 -32.94 -11.38
CA THR A 188 2.67 -33.50 -12.60
C THR A 188 2.91 -32.38 -13.62
N VAL A 189 4.18 -32.15 -13.97
CA VAL A 189 4.57 -31.23 -15.06
C VAL A 189 4.37 -31.95 -16.41
N VAL A 190 3.42 -31.48 -17.22
CA VAL A 190 3.24 -31.96 -18.60
C VAL A 190 4.27 -31.31 -19.52
N SER A 191 5.07 -32.12 -20.21
CA SER A 191 6.08 -31.61 -21.15
C SER A 191 5.45 -31.22 -22.49
N SER A 192 5.72 -30.00 -22.97
CA SER A 192 5.26 -29.51 -24.28
C SER A 192 5.88 -30.30 -25.44
N LYS A 193 5.01 -30.91 -26.24
CA LYS A 193 5.34 -31.80 -27.37
C LYS A 193 5.94 -31.03 -28.55
N ARG A 194 7.25 -31.22 -28.79
CA ARG A 194 7.99 -30.69 -29.94
C ARG A 194 7.63 -31.45 -31.23
N ASN A 195 6.93 -30.81 -32.16
CA ASN A 195 6.57 -31.39 -33.47
C ASN A 195 7.80 -31.44 -34.40
N LYS A 196 8.24 -32.64 -34.77
CA LYS A 196 9.37 -32.88 -35.67
C LYS A 196 8.87 -32.89 -37.12
N GLY A 197 8.96 -31.76 -37.80
CA GLY A 197 8.73 -31.65 -39.24
C GLY A 197 9.78 -32.43 -40.03
N ARG A 198 9.35 -33.49 -40.71
CA ARG A 198 10.11 -34.19 -41.75
C ARG A 198 9.92 -33.41 -43.06
N ARG A 199 11.00 -32.91 -43.67
CA ARG A 199 11.00 -32.47 -45.08
C ARG A 199 11.69 -33.57 -45.89
N ASN A 200 10.95 -34.10 -46.87
CA ASN A 200 11.52 -34.80 -48.03
C ASN A 200 12.08 -33.77 -49.02
#